data_AF-A0A0A0EFR7-F1
#
_entry.id   AF-A0A0A0EFR7-F1
#
_cell.length_a   1.000
_cell.length_b   1.000
_cell.length_c   1.000
_cell.angle_alpha   90.00
_cell.angle_beta   90.00
_cell.angle_gamma   90.00
#
_symmetry.space_group_name_H-M   'P 1'
#
loop_
_entity.id
_entity.type
_entity.pdbx_description
1 polymer ?
#
loop_
_entity_poly.entity_id
_entity_poly.type
_entity_poly.pdbx_seq_one_letter_code
_entity_poly.pdbx_strand_id
1 'polypeptide(L)' 'MNILESHILSRLAAKRHVPAAEFPNCAGTLALLIQDGCIERQSGELGDVIRITDKGLQQSVDSRAAGSS' A
#
# COMPACT_ATOMS: atom_id res chain seq x y z
N MET A 1 -4.90 -9.53 7.14
CA MET A 1 -4.85 -8.22 6.46
C MET A 1 -6.23 -7.57 6.55
N ASN A 2 -6.30 -6.30 6.96
CA ASN A 2 -7.53 -5.54 7.12
C ASN A 2 -8.02 -4.95 5.78
N ILE A 3 -9.31 -4.56 5.72
CA ILE A 3 -9.93 -4.00 4.51
C ILE A 3 -9.18 -2.76 4.00
N LEU A 4 -8.75 -1.88 4.92
CA LEU A 4 -8.02 -0.66 4.57
C LEU A 4 -6.64 -0.96 3.94
N GLU A 5 -5.92 -1.95 4.49
CA GLU A 5 -4.62 -2.38 3.95
C GLU A 5 -4.76 -2.95 2.55
N SER A 6 -5.74 -3.84 2.34
CA SER A 6 -6.05 -4.42 1.03
C SER A 6 -6.44 -3.35 0.00
N HIS A 7 -7.19 -2.33 0.42
CA HIS A 7 -7.58 -1.21 -0.45
C HIS A 7 -6.39 -0.33 -0.84
N ILE A 8 -5.49 -0.02 0.10
CA ILE A 8 -4.25 0.72 -0.16
C ILE A 8 -3.36 -0.05 -1.14
N LEU A 9 -3.13 -1.35 -0.88
CA LEU A 9 -2.31 -2.19 -1.74
C LEU A 9 -2.91 -2.34 -3.14
N SER A 10 -4.22 -2.53 -3.26
CA SER A 10 -4.90 -2.59 -4.58
C SER A 10 -4.74 -1.30 -5.37
N ARG A 11 -4.82 -0.14 -4.70
CA ARG A 11 -4.64 1.17 -5.35
C ARG A 11 -3.19 1.40 -5.79
N LEU A 12 -2.21 0.97 -4.99
CA LEU A 12 -0.79 1.03 -5.36
C LEU A 12 -0.41 0.00 -6.44
N ALA A 13 -1.07 -1.16 -6.48
CA ALA A 13 -0.90 -2.13 -7.55
C ALA A 13 -1.37 -1.57 -8.91
N ALA A 14 -2.45 -0.79 -8.91
CA ALA A 14 -2.94 -0.10 -10.10
C ALA A 14 -2.07 1.13 -10.49
N LYS A 15 -1.55 1.85 -9.49
CA LYS A 15 -0.69 3.03 -9.67
C LYS A 15 0.64 2.80 -8.97
N ARG A 16 1.67 2.39 -9.73
CA ARG A 16 3.01 2.05 -9.22
C ARG A 16 3.61 3.08 -8.26
N HIS A 17 3.28 4.36 -8.42
CA HIS A 17 3.73 5.46 -7.56
C HIS A 17 2.52 6.32 -7.21
N VAL A 18 2.27 6.51 -5.91
CA VAL A 18 1.17 7.35 -5.43
C VAL A 18 1.70 8.31 -4.37
N PRO A 19 1.45 9.63 -4.47
CA PRO A 19 1.79 10.57 -3.42
C PRO A 19 1.17 10.16 -2.08
N ALA A 20 1.92 10.25 -0.98
CA ALA A 20 1.40 9.95 0.35
C ALA A 20 0.19 10.84 0.72
N ALA A 21 0.11 12.02 0.13
CA ALA A 21 -1.02 12.95 0.26
C ALA A 21 -2.36 12.37 -0.26
N GLU A 22 -2.35 11.39 -1.17
CA GLU A 22 -3.57 10.70 -1.65
C GLU A 22 -4.19 9.78 -0.60
N PHE A 23 -3.50 9.54 0.52
CA PHE A 23 -3.96 8.71 1.63
C PHE A 23 -4.11 9.53 2.91
N PRO A 24 -4.95 10.59 2.91
CA PRO A 24 -5.17 11.39 4.11
C PRO A 24 -5.75 10.49 5.21
N ASN A 25 -5.28 10.65 6.44
CA ASN A 25 -5.68 9.86 7.62
C ASN A 25 -5.30 8.37 7.61
N CYS A 26 -4.54 7.89 6.62
CA CYS A 26 -4.06 6.50 6.59
C CYS A 26 -2.62 6.35 7.11
N ALA A 27 -2.06 7.38 7.75
CA ALA A 27 -0.66 7.40 8.18
C ALA A 27 -0.28 6.21 9.07
N GLY A 28 -1.18 5.79 9.98
CA GLY A 28 -0.98 4.61 10.82
C GLY A 28 -0.90 3.32 10.01
N THR A 29 -1.83 3.12 9.08
CA THR A 29 -1.85 1.93 8.21
C THR A 29 -0.67 1.90 7.24
N LEU A 30 -0.27 3.06 6.70
CA LEU A 30 0.93 3.16 5.88
C LEU A 30 2.18 2.79 6.69
N ALA A 31 2.30 3.25 7.94
CA ALA A 31 3.43 2.89 8.79
C ALA A 31 3.49 1.38 9.09
N LEU A 32 2.34 0.71 9.24
CA LEU A 32 2.28 -0.74 9.40
C LEU A 32 2.70 -1.47 8.12
N LEU A 33 2.20 -1.04 6.96
CA LEU A 33 2.56 -1.65 5.67
C LEU A 33 4.04 -1.42 5.31
N ILE A 34 4.63 -0.29 5.71
CA ILE A 34 6.08 -0.03 5.58
C ILE A 34 6.86 -0.97 6.48
N GLN A 35 6.46 -1.12 7.75
CA GLN A 35 7.10 -2.03 8.69
C GLN A 35 7.02 -3.50 8.23
N ASP A 36 5.90 -3.92 7.65
CA ASP A 36 5.76 -5.26 7.06
C ASP A 36 6.54 -5.38 5.73
N GLY A 37 7.06 -4.29 5.16
CA GLY A 37 7.78 -4.32 3.88
C GLY A 37 6.87 -4.55 2.67
N CYS A 38 5.56 -4.29 2.80
CA CYS A 38 4.59 -4.36 1.71
C CYS A 38 4.61 -3.11 0.83
N ILE A 39 5.02 -1.98 1.40
CA ILE A 39 5.17 -0.72 0.67
C ILE A 39 6.45 -0.03 1.13
N GLU A 40 6.96 0.88 0.30
CA GLU A 40 8.09 1.74 0.61
C GLU A 40 7.67 3.20 0.49
N ARG A 41 8.20 4.04 1.38
CA ARG A 41 8.07 5.50 1.28
C ARG A 41 9.39 6.07 0.77
N GLN A 42 9.30 6.87 -0.28
CA GLN A 42 10.41 7.64 -0.80
C GLN A 42 10.12 9.13 -0.61
N SER A 43 10.91 9.78 0.24
CA SER A 43 10.83 11.23 0.44
C SER A 43 11.61 11.94 -0.67
N GLY A 44 10.97 12.91 -1.34
CA GLY A 44 11.60 13.76 -2.35
C GLY A 44 11.25 15.23 -2.15
N GLU A 45 11.89 16.11 -2.93
CA GLU A 45 11.69 17.56 -2.86
C GLU A 45 10.24 17.99 -3.14
N LEU A 46 9.48 17.16 -3.87
CA LEU A 46 8.08 17.38 -4.23
C LEU A 46 7.08 16.69 -3.27
N GLY A 47 7.58 16.05 -2.21
CA GLY A 47 6.79 15.33 -1.21
C GLY A 47 7.08 13.83 -1.14
N ASP A 48 6.43 13.17 -0.18
CA ASP A 48 6.54 11.73 0.03
C ASP A 48 5.75 10.96 -1.02
N VAL A 49 6.37 9.97 -1.64
CA VAL A 49 5.74 9.02 -2.57
C VAL A 49 5.74 7.63 -1.95
N ILE A 50 4.63 6.92 -2.12
CA ILE A 50 4.47 5.53 -1.70
C ILE A 50 4.56 4.63 -2.93
N ARG A 51 5.32 3.55 -2.80
CA ARG A 51 5.49 2.50 -3.81
C ARG A 51 5.12 1.15 -3.20
N ILE A 52 4.48 0.27 -3.99
CA ILE A 52 4.23 -1.11 -3.57
C ILE A 52 5.45 -1.98 -3.87
N THR A 53 5.78 -2.89 -2.96
CA THR A 53 6.83 -3.91 -3.16
C THR A 53 6.25 -5.17 -3.78
N ASP A 54 7.09 -6.10 -4.23
CA ASP A 54 6.64 -7.41 -4.68
C ASP A 54 5.87 -8.16 -3.58
N LYS A 55 6.28 -8.01 -2.31
CA LYS A 55 5.55 -8.57 -1.16
C LYS A 55 4.14 -7.98 -1.05
N GLY A 56 4.01 -6.66 -1.14
CA GLY A 56 2.70 -6.00 -1.08
C GLY A 56 1.79 -6.37 -2.26
N LEU A 57 2.38 -6.55 -3.45
CA LEU A 57 1.65 -6.97 -4.64
C LEU A 57 1.09 -8.38 -4.48
N GLN A 58 1.91 -9.32 -4.00
CA GLN A 58 1.48 -10.69 -3.71
C GLN A 58 0.32 -10.69 -2.71
N GLN A 59 0.45 -9.96 -1.59
CA GLN A 59 -0.61 -9.88 -0.58
C GLN A 59 -1.91 -9.23 -1.11
N SER A 60 -1.81 -8.30 -2.07
CA SER A 60 -2.99 -7.71 -2.73
C SER A 60 -3.77 -8.75 -3.55
N VAL A 61 -3.08 -9.73 -4.14
CA VAL A 61 -3.70 -10.80 -4.93
C VAL A 61 -4.29 -11.87 -4.01
N ASP A 62 -3.54 -12.29 -2.98
CA ASP A 62 -4.01 -13.29 -2.00
C ASP A 62 -5.27 -12.82 -1.26
N SER A 63 -5.38 -11.53 -0.97
CA SER A 63 -6.59 -10.96 -0.35
C SER A 63 -7.84 -11.04 -1.25
N ARG A 64 -7.68 -11.06 -2.58
CA ARG A 64 -8.79 -11.33 -3.52
C ARG A 64 -9.12 -12.81 -3.59
N ALA A 65 -8.11 -13.68 -3.51
CA ALA A 65 -8.30 -15.13 -3.53
C ALA A 65 -9.06 -15.62 -2.28
N ALA A 66 -8.77 -15.06 -1.10
CA ALA A 66 -9.37 -15.46 0.17
C ALA A 66 -10.83 -15.00 0.38
N GLY A 67 -11.34 -14.06 -0.43
CA GLY A 67 -12.73 -13.59 -0.37
C GLY A 67 -13.71 -14.31 -1.30
N SER A 68 -13.23 -15.31 -2.04
CA SER A 68 -14.04 -16.16 -2.92
C SER A 68 -14.25 -17.52 -2.24
N SER A 69 -15.10 -17.57 -1.22
CA SER A 69 -15.57 -18.82 -0.59
C SER A 69 -16.98 -18.64 -0.06
#